data_AF-R5JCY5-F1
#
_entry.id   AF-R5JCY5-F1
#
_cell.length_a   1.000
_cell.length_b   1.000
_cell.length_c   1.000
_cell.angle_alpha   90.00
_cell.angle_beta   90.00
_cell.angle_gamma   90.00
#
_symmetry.space_group_name_H-M   'P 1'
#
loop_
_entity.id
_entity.type
_entity.pdbx_description
1 polymer ?
#
loop_
_entity_poly.entity_id
_entity_poly.type
_entity_poly.pdbx_seq_one_letter_code
_entity_poly.pdbx_strand_id
1 'polypeptide(L)'
;MKKSRKKKIVITIIVILVVFAGIVGYTVISDLKQEEKLSNELSEIVDLTSANLSDMDIDKINEKLDNIITTGDYATVEKAFKSYMKDAFNSLLQIVDVLEDEKITTLLTVENYSKDGKEFTDSKKYISDMIKKLETYKEDYHKYMNKEKAMSYIENKGLDSYYTDLYEKEYIGDINSLDLSELDDSIDELISILKMEEEVLNLLSDNPNSWTIQGKNIVFSDNNTLNKYNNLVKIVETEITKI
;
A
#
# COMPACT_ATOMS: atom_id res chain seq x y z
N MET A 1 1.39 14.18 -7.44
CA MET A 1 0.25 13.64 -6.66
C MET A 1 -0.27 14.67 -5.66
N LYS A 2 -1.60 14.87 -5.53
CA LYS A 2 -2.16 15.84 -4.55
C LYS A 2 -1.92 15.36 -3.11
N LYS A 3 -1.69 16.31 -2.20
CA LYS A 3 -1.40 16.13 -0.76
C LYS A 3 -2.43 15.27 0.01
N SER A 4 -3.64 15.10 -0.54
CA SER A 4 -4.75 14.32 0.04
C SER A 4 -4.60 12.81 -0.15
N ARG A 5 -4.07 12.34 -1.29
CA ARG A 5 -3.71 10.92 -1.53
C ARG A 5 -2.72 10.39 -0.52
N LYS A 6 -1.64 11.16 -0.29
CA LYS A 6 -0.64 10.90 0.76
C LYS A 6 -1.21 10.90 2.17
N LYS A 7 -2.43 11.39 2.41
CA LYS A 7 -3.03 11.48 3.75
C LYS A 7 -4.01 10.34 4.03
N LYS A 8 -4.77 9.86 3.02
CA LYS A 8 -5.72 8.76 3.17
C LYS A 8 -5.04 7.40 3.30
N ILE A 9 -4.07 7.09 2.43
CA ILE A 9 -3.30 5.83 2.46
C ILE A 9 -2.59 5.65 3.81
N VAL A 10 -2.20 6.75 4.45
CA VAL A 10 -1.46 6.68 5.70
C VAL A 10 -2.35 6.39 6.89
N ILE A 11 -3.58 6.92 6.88
CA ILE A 11 -4.56 6.64 7.92
C ILE A 11 -4.81 5.12 8.00
N THR A 12 -4.92 4.44 6.86
CA THR A 12 -5.14 2.98 6.83
C THR A 12 -3.95 2.16 7.33
N ILE A 13 -2.73 2.64 7.13
CA ILE A 13 -1.49 1.98 7.60
C ILE A 13 -1.35 2.07 9.12
N ILE A 14 -1.72 3.21 9.69
CA ILE A 14 -1.73 3.43 11.13
C ILE A 14 -2.79 2.56 11.81
N VAL A 15 -3.97 2.41 11.20
CA VAL A 15 -5.05 1.58 11.76
C VAL A 15 -4.59 0.14 11.98
N ILE A 16 -3.81 -0.42 11.05
CA ILE A 16 -3.32 -1.80 11.14
C ILE A 16 -2.26 -1.95 12.23
N LEU A 17 -1.37 -0.97 12.38
CA LEU A 17 -0.35 -0.93 13.44
C LEU A 17 -0.94 -0.61 14.83
N VAL A 18 -2.03 0.16 14.90
CA VAL A 18 -2.76 0.46 16.14
C VAL A 18 -3.56 -0.75 16.65
N VAL A 19 -4.07 -1.63 15.78
CA VAL A 19 -4.72 -2.87 16.22
C VAL A 19 -3.74 -3.78 16.97
N PHE A 20 -2.46 -3.77 16.60
CA PHE A 20 -1.40 -4.46 17.35
C PHE A 20 -1.09 -3.82 18.73
N ALA A 21 -1.46 -2.55 18.97
CA ALA A 21 -1.24 -1.87 20.25
C ALA A 21 -2.38 -2.07 21.27
N GLY A 22 -3.59 -2.45 20.83
CA GLY A 22 -4.78 -2.55 21.67
C GLY A 22 -4.81 -3.72 22.66
N ILE A 23 -3.91 -4.70 22.52
CA ILE A 23 -4.00 -5.98 23.25
C ILE A 23 -3.12 -6.01 24.52
N VAL A 24 -2.17 -5.09 24.67
CA VAL A 24 -1.14 -5.01 25.73
C VAL A 24 -1.67 -4.88 27.19
N GLY A 25 -2.98 -4.75 27.40
CA GLY A 25 -3.56 -4.32 28.67
C GLY A 25 -3.67 -5.33 29.82
N TYR A 26 -3.28 -6.62 29.70
CA TYR A 26 -3.62 -7.60 30.74
C TYR A 26 -2.56 -8.69 31.07
N THR A 27 -1.81 -8.49 32.18
CA THR A 27 -1.51 -9.43 33.31
C THR A 27 -0.06 -9.74 33.75
N VAL A 28 0.22 -9.39 35.04
CA VAL A 28 0.87 -10.08 36.21
C VAL A 28 2.06 -11.07 36.03
N ILE A 29 3.10 -11.26 36.88
CA ILE A 29 4.15 -10.49 37.60
C ILE A 29 5.39 -11.44 37.59
N SER A 30 6.55 -10.95 37.11
CA SER A 30 7.88 -11.57 36.90
C SER A 30 8.25 -11.97 35.46
N ASP A 31 7.49 -12.83 34.78
CA ASP A 31 7.54 -13.01 33.31
C ASP A 31 7.11 -11.74 32.55
N LEU A 32 6.34 -10.89 33.25
CA LEU A 32 6.05 -9.51 32.86
C LEU A 32 7.26 -8.74 32.34
N LYS A 33 8.49 -8.98 32.84
CA LYS A 33 9.62 -8.14 32.40
C LYS A 33 9.99 -8.35 30.94
N GLN A 34 9.91 -9.57 30.41
CA GLN A 34 10.21 -9.81 28.99
C GLN A 34 9.01 -9.43 28.12
N GLU A 35 7.79 -9.67 28.60
CA GLU A 35 6.55 -9.26 27.93
C GLU A 35 6.38 -7.75 27.87
N GLU A 36 6.59 -7.04 28.99
CA GLU A 36 6.61 -5.58 29.08
C GLU A 36 7.71 -4.99 28.21
N LYS A 37 8.89 -5.63 28.19
CA LYS A 37 10.00 -5.20 27.34
C LYS A 37 9.65 -5.32 25.86
N LEU A 38 9.12 -6.47 25.43
CA LEU A 38 8.67 -6.68 24.06
C LEU A 38 7.52 -5.72 23.72
N SER A 39 6.51 -5.64 24.56
CA SER A 39 5.36 -4.74 24.41
C SER A 39 5.76 -3.27 24.26
N ASN A 40 6.67 -2.76 25.10
CA ASN A 40 7.17 -1.39 24.98
C ASN A 40 7.87 -1.18 23.64
N GLU A 41 8.67 -2.14 23.17
CA GLU A 41 9.32 -2.02 21.87
C GLU A 41 8.32 -2.05 20.71
N LEU A 42 7.27 -2.88 20.80
CA LEU A 42 6.18 -2.88 19.83
C LEU A 42 5.43 -1.55 19.82
N SER A 43 5.15 -0.97 20.99
CA SER A 43 4.57 0.38 21.09
C SER A 43 5.48 1.42 20.46
N GLU A 44 6.79 1.33 20.64
CA GLU A 44 7.74 2.24 19.98
C GLU A 44 7.76 2.05 18.46
N ILE A 45 7.61 0.83 17.93
CA ILE A 45 7.47 0.60 16.49
C ILE A 45 6.19 1.27 15.98
N VAL A 46 5.08 1.15 16.71
CA VAL A 46 3.82 1.83 16.39
C VAL A 46 3.98 3.35 16.45
N ASP A 47 4.66 3.90 17.45
CA ASP A 47 4.90 5.34 17.57
C ASP A 47 5.79 5.90 16.45
N LEU A 48 6.70 5.09 15.91
CA LEU A 48 7.52 5.44 14.75
C LEU A 48 6.72 5.44 13.44
N THR A 49 5.55 4.83 13.44
CA THR A 49 4.65 4.86 12.30
C THR A 49 3.85 6.15 12.36
N SER A 50 4.26 7.12 11.54
CA SER A 50 3.69 8.47 11.62
C SER A 50 2.34 8.58 10.92
N ALA A 51 1.60 9.65 11.22
CA ALA A 51 0.40 10.11 10.51
C ALA A 51 0.56 10.25 8.99
N ASN A 52 1.79 10.34 8.47
CA ASN A 52 2.10 10.36 7.02
C ASN A 52 3.23 9.35 6.66
N LEU A 53 3.02 8.50 5.66
CA LEU A 53 4.00 7.52 5.13
C LEU A 53 5.31 8.16 4.73
N SER A 54 5.24 9.36 4.13
CA SER A 54 6.41 10.12 3.69
C SER A 54 7.31 10.56 4.83
N ASP A 55 6.78 10.59 6.06
CA ASP A 55 7.48 11.04 7.26
C ASP A 55 7.89 9.85 8.13
N MET A 56 7.64 8.62 7.68
CA MET A 56 7.97 7.39 8.38
C MET A 56 9.46 7.08 8.27
N ASP A 57 10.10 6.83 9.42
CA ASP A 57 11.51 6.41 9.47
C ASP A 57 11.60 4.90 9.23
N ILE A 58 11.54 4.51 7.96
CA ILE A 58 11.56 3.10 7.52
C ILE A 58 12.82 2.39 8.02
N ASP A 59 13.97 3.08 8.02
CA ASP A 59 15.24 2.53 8.48
C ASP A 59 15.18 2.19 9.97
N LYS A 60 14.64 3.10 10.80
CA LYS A 60 14.50 2.88 12.24
C LYS A 60 13.44 1.83 12.59
N ILE A 61 12.37 1.73 11.81
CA ILE A 61 11.37 0.66 11.97
C ILE A 61 12.04 -0.70 11.67
N ASN A 62 12.76 -0.80 10.55
CA ASN A 62 13.47 -2.04 10.20
C ASN A 62 14.54 -2.41 11.24
N GLU A 63 15.28 -1.43 11.78
CA GLU A 63 16.25 -1.66 12.86
C GLU A 63 15.59 -2.32 14.07
N LYS A 64 14.42 -1.83 14.50
CA LYS A 64 13.67 -2.40 15.63
C LYS A 64 13.09 -3.78 15.33
N LEU A 65 12.60 -4.00 14.12
CA LEU A 65 12.09 -5.29 13.67
C LEU A 65 13.21 -6.35 13.58
N ASP A 66 14.44 -5.94 13.30
CA ASP A 66 15.59 -6.86 13.19
C ASP A 66 16.27 -7.15 14.52
N ASN A 67 16.15 -6.25 15.50
CA ASN A 67 16.73 -6.43 16.82
C ASN A 67 15.90 -7.43 17.66
N ILE A 68 16.56 -8.28 18.45
CA ILE A 68 15.89 -9.19 19.40
C ILE A 68 16.29 -8.79 20.81
N ILE A 69 15.32 -8.41 21.64
CA ILE A 69 15.57 -7.85 22.97
C ILE A 69 15.20 -8.79 24.12
N THR A 70 14.46 -9.86 23.85
CA THR A 70 14.13 -10.92 24.81
C THR A 70 15.10 -12.11 24.72
N THR A 71 14.93 -13.11 25.58
CA THR A 71 15.81 -14.28 25.70
C THR A 71 15.02 -15.57 25.88
N GLY A 72 15.63 -16.72 25.62
CA GLY A 72 14.98 -18.02 25.75
C GLY A 72 13.80 -18.17 24.79
N ASP A 73 12.70 -18.77 25.26
CA ASP A 73 11.50 -19.01 24.45
C ASP A 73 10.82 -17.70 24.03
N TYR A 74 10.87 -16.64 24.84
CA TYR A 74 10.43 -15.30 24.44
C TYR A 74 11.17 -14.76 23.23
N ALA A 75 12.48 -15.04 23.09
CA ALA A 75 13.23 -14.62 21.89
C ALA A 75 12.70 -15.30 20.62
N THR A 76 12.21 -16.53 20.75
CA THR A 76 11.58 -17.25 19.64
C THR A 76 10.23 -16.62 19.29
N VAL A 77 9.43 -16.22 20.28
CA VAL A 77 8.14 -15.52 20.09
C VAL A 77 8.36 -14.14 19.46
N GLU A 78 9.27 -13.34 20.02
CA GLU A 78 9.64 -12.02 19.48
C GLU A 78 10.10 -12.13 18.03
N LYS A 79 10.99 -13.08 17.74
CA LYS A 79 11.49 -13.29 16.39
C LYS A 79 10.37 -13.67 15.43
N ALA A 80 9.45 -14.54 15.83
CA ALA A 80 8.30 -14.92 15.00
C ALA A 80 7.44 -13.69 14.70
N PHE A 81 7.10 -12.92 15.73
CA PHE A 81 6.20 -11.77 15.60
C PHE A 81 6.82 -10.65 14.77
N LYS A 82 8.08 -10.29 15.04
CA LYS A 82 8.77 -9.27 14.26
C LYS A 82 9.03 -9.69 12.82
N SER A 83 9.29 -10.97 12.56
CA SER A 83 9.40 -11.47 11.18
C SER A 83 8.07 -11.33 10.44
N TYR A 84 6.96 -11.70 11.09
CA TYR A 84 5.62 -11.53 10.54
C TYR A 84 5.31 -10.05 10.25
N MET A 85 5.53 -9.16 11.23
CA MET A 85 5.34 -7.72 11.06
C MET A 85 6.18 -7.15 9.94
N LYS A 86 7.46 -7.56 9.83
CA LYS A 86 8.36 -7.11 8.78
C LYS A 86 7.87 -7.50 7.40
N ASP A 87 7.40 -8.73 7.23
CA ASP A 87 6.89 -9.20 5.94
C ASP A 87 5.56 -8.50 5.57
N ALA A 88 4.65 -8.32 6.53
CA ALA A 88 3.41 -7.57 6.33
C ALA A 88 3.68 -6.10 5.96
N PHE A 89 4.61 -5.46 6.68
CA PHE A 89 5.02 -4.08 6.44
C PHE A 89 5.69 -3.92 5.07
N ASN A 90 6.59 -4.82 4.69
CA ASN A 90 7.21 -4.80 3.36
C ASN A 90 6.20 -5.03 2.23
N SER A 91 5.20 -5.89 2.44
CA SER A 91 4.11 -6.10 1.48
C SER A 91 3.30 -4.82 1.26
N LEU A 92 3.06 -4.06 2.32
CA LEU A 92 2.38 -2.77 2.26
C LEU A 92 3.21 -1.70 1.55
N LEU A 93 4.52 -1.64 1.81
CA LEU A 93 5.41 -0.68 1.15
C LEU A 93 5.40 -0.84 -0.38
N GLN A 94 5.26 -2.06 -0.90
CA GLN A 94 5.12 -2.29 -2.34
C GLN A 94 3.87 -1.62 -2.94
N ILE A 95 2.77 -1.58 -2.19
CA ILE A 95 1.54 -0.87 -2.58
C ILE A 95 1.82 0.64 -2.58
N VAL A 96 2.47 1.14 -1.53
CA VAL A 96 2.82 2.56 -1.38
C VAL A 96 3.71 3.05 -2.52
N ASP A 97 4.74 2.28 -2.89
CA ASP A 97 5.66 2.64 -3.98
C ASP A 97 4.92 2.86 -5.31
N VAL A 98 3.91 2.04 -5.61
CA VAL A 98 3.09 2.21 -6.82
C VAL A 98 2.17 3.42 -6.69
N LEU A 99 1.54 3.61 -5.53
CA LEU A 99 0.65 4.74 -5.28
C LEU A 99 1.39 6.08 -5.39
N GLU A 100 2.66 6.13 -5.01
CA GLU A 100 3.49 7.35 -5.06
C GLU A 100 4.15 7.62 -6.41
N ASP A 101 4.02 6.74 -7.41
CA ASP A 101 4.69 6.90 -8.70
C ASP A 101 4.17 8.15 -9.44
N GLU A 102 5.04 9.16 -9.56
CA GLU A 102 4.70 10.43 -10.17
C GLU A 102 4.33 10.29 -11.66
N LYS A 103 4.81 9.24 -12.33
CA LYS A 103 4.54 9.00 -13.75
C LYS A 103 3.06 8.90 -14.04
N ILE A 104 2.27 8.35 -13.11
CA ILE A 104 0.79 8.28 -13.20
C ILE A 104 0.22 9.65 -13.56
N THR A 105 0.67 10.72 -12.89
CA THR A 105 0.14 12.07 -13.10
C THR A 105 0.60 12.75 -14.38
N THR A 106 1.45 12.10 -15.17
CA THR A 106 2.04 12.66 -16.40
C THR A 106 1.57 11.96 -17.67
N LEU A 107 0.83 10.85 -17.57
CA LEU A 107 0.42 10.02 -18.71
C LEU A 107 -0.38 10.80 -19.75
N LEU A 108 -1.24 11.71 -19.31
CA LEU A 108 -2.11 12.51 -20.19
C LEU A 108 -1.53 13.89 -20.57
N THR A 109 -0.22 14.08 -20.44
CA THR A 109 0.44 15.34 -20.81
C THR A 109 0.92 15.37 -22.26
N VAL A 110 0.98 16.57 -22.84
CA VAL A 110 1.53 16.78 -24.20
C VAL A 110 3.00 16.33 -24.30
N GLU A 111 3.76 16.47 -23.22
CA GLU A 111 5.13 15.95 -23.14
C GLU A 111 5.16 14.43 -23.32
N ASN A 112 4.32 13.71 -22.56
CA ASN A 112 4.22 12.26 -22.69
C ASN A 112 3.72 11.85 -24.08
N TYR A 113 2.71 12.52 -24.62
CA TYR A 113 2.21 12.23 -25.97
C TYR A 113 3.27 12.40 -27.06
N SER A 114 4.12 13.42 -26.93
CA SER A 114 5.22 13.66 -27.86
C SER A 114 6.29 12.57 -27.77
N LYS A 115 6.56 12.07 -26.56
CA LYS A 115 7.61 11.09 -26.27
C LYS A 115 7.20 9.67 -26.68
N ASP A 116 5.99 9.25 -26.33
CA ASP A 116 5.48 7.89 -26.55
C ASP A 116 4.94 7.69 -27.99
N GLY A 117 4.56 8.79 -28.63
CA GLY A 117 4.04 8.77 -30.00
C GLY A 117 2.60 8.30 -30.10
N LYS A 118 2.09 8.18 -31.33
CA LYS A 118 0.65 8.02 -31.60
C LYS A 118 0.05 6.69 -31.12
N GLU A 119 0.88 5.67 -30.93
CA GLU A 119 0.43 4.34 -30.48
C GLU A 119 0.38 4.22 -28.94
N PHE A 120 1.08 5.11 -28.23
CA PHE A 120 1.19 5.12 -26.77
C PHE A 120 1.63 3.77 -26.18
N THR A 121 2.57 3.08 -26.84
CA THR A 121 2.94 1.70 -26.47
C THR A 121 3.55 1.65 -25.07
N ASP A 122 4.39 2.63 -24.71
CA ASP A 122 5.05 2.64 -23.41
C ASP A 122 4.09 2.99 -22.27
N SER A 123 3.15 3.92 -22.51
CA SER A 123 2.14 4.33 -21.53
C SER A 123 1.12 3.23 -21.29
N LYS A 124 0.61 2.58 -22.35
CA LYS A 124 -0.33 1.45 -22.21
C LYS A 124 0.32 0.27 -21.50
N LYS A 125 1.58 -0.05 -21.84
CA LYS A 125 2.35 -1.08 -21.12
C LYS A 125 2.51 -0.71 -19.64
N TYR A 126 2.89 0.54 -19.35
CA TYR A 126 3.05 1.00 -17.98
C TYR A 126 1.75 0.91 -17.17
N ILE A 127 0.63 1.35 -17.74
CA ILE A 127 -0.70 1.24 -17.11
C ILE A 127 -1.03 -0.23 -16.79
N SER A 128 -0.89 -1.12 -17.77
CA SER A 128 -1.15 -2.55 -17.59
C SER A 128 -0.27 -3.16 -16.50
N ASP A 129 1.03 -2.82 -16.48
CA ASP A 129 1.97 -3.29 -15.47
C ASP A 129 1.58 -2.78 -14.06
N MET A 130 1.17 -1.51 -13.93
CA MET A 130 0.77 -0.94 -12.63
C MET A 130 -0.53 -1.55 -12.10
N ILE A 131 -1.54 -1.73 -12.96
CA ILE A 131 -2.80 -2.40 -12.57
C ILE A 131 -2.49 -3.80 -12.05
N LYS A 132 -1.71 -4.57 -12.79
CA LYS A 132 -1.35 -5.94 -12.38
C LYS A 132 -0.58 -5.97 -11.06
N LYS A 133 0.34 -5.02 -10.85
CA LYS A 133 1.06 -4.88 -9.57
C LYS A 133 0.11 -4.59 -8.42
N LEU A 134 -0.79 -3.61 -8.59
CA LEU A 134 -1.76 -3.23 -7.56
C LEU A 134 -2.68 -4.39 -7.18
N GLU A 135 -3.20 -5.13 -8.15
CA GLU A 135 -4.02 -6.33 -7.92
C GLU A 135 -3.21 -7.40 -7.16
N THR A 136 -1.99 -7.68 -7.59
CA THR A 136 -1.10 -8.67 -6.95
C THR A 136 -0.75 -8.27 -5.52
N TYR A 137 -0.34 -7.01 -5.31
CA TYR A 137 0.09 -6.52 -4.00
C TYR A 137 -1.07 -6.42 -3.02
N LYS A 138 -2.29 -6.09 -3.49
CA LYS A 138 -3.52 -6.14 -2.69
C LYS A 138 -3.77 -7.57 -2.18
N GLU A 139 -3.75 -8.56 -3.06
CA GLU A 139 -3.93 -9.96 -2.68
C GLU A 139 -2.82 -10.47 -1.74
N ASP A 140 -1.56 -10.11 -2.01
CA ASP A 140 -0.43 -10.49 -1.16
C ASP A 140 -0.53 -9.89 0.23
N TYR A 141 -0.95 -8.62 0.33
CA TYR A 141 -1.15 -7.97 1.62
C TYR A 141 -2.29 -8.60 2.43
N HIS A 142 -3.40 -8.93 1.77
CA HIS A 142 -4.53 -9.63 2.40
C HIS A 142 -4.13 -10.99 2.99
N LYS A 143 -3.13 -11.68 2.40
CA LYS A 143 -2.61 -12.92 3.00
C LYS A 143 -2.02 -12.68 4.37
N TYR A 144 -1.38 -11.55 4.63
CA TYR A 144 -0.82 -11.23 5.95
C TYR A 144 -1.92 -10.87 6.96
N MET A 145 -3.05 -10.32 6.50
CA MET A 145 -4.23 -10.03 7.33
C MET A 145 -5.10 -11.28 7.57
N ASN A 146 -4.45 -12.44 7.67
CA ASN A 146 -5.09 -13.72 7.89
C ASN A 146 -4.41 -14.45 9.05
N LYS A 147 -5.22 -14.91 10.01
CA LYS A 147 -4.73 -15.58 11.22
C LYS A 147 -3.90 -16.84 10.92
N GLU A 148 -4.29 -17.66 9.96
CA GLU A 148 -3.52 -18.87 9.59
C GLU A 148 -2.12 -18.49 9.09
N LYS A 149 -2.02 -17.47 8.23
CA LYS A 149 -0.73 -16.95 7.78
C LYS A 149 0.10 -16.42 8.93
N ALA A 150 -0.50 -15.64 9.84
CA ALA A 150 0.20 -15.08 10.99
C ALA A 150 0.71 -16.18 11.95
N MET A 151 -0.10 -17.22 12.20
CA MET A 151 0.27 -18.36 13.04
C MET A 151 1.38 -19.22 12.43
N SER A 152 1.50 -19.28 11.11
CA SER A 152 2.58 -20.02 10.44
C SER A 152 4.00 -19.59 10.84
N TYR A 153 4.17 -18.39 11.42
CA TYR A 153 5.46 -17.88 11.90
C TYR A 153 5.89 -18.48 13.25
N ILE A 154 4.94 -18.92 14.09
CA ILE A 154 5.21 -19.49 15.42
C ILE A 154 5.08 -21.02 15.45
N GLU A 155 4.40 -21.61 14.48
CA GLU A 155 4.20 -23.06 14.38
C GLU A 155 5.53 -23.83 14.29
N ASN A 156 5.55 -25.00 14.94
CA ASN A 156 6.67 -25.95 14.91
C ASN A 156 8.02 -25.38 15.41
N LYS A 157 8.00 -24.32 16.23
CA LYS A 157 9.21 -23.73 16.84
C LYS A 157 9.71 -24.42 18.11
N GLY A 158 9.07 -25.53 18.51
CA GLY A 158 9.43 -26.27 19.73
C GLY A 158 9.01 -25.58 21.03
N LEU A 159 8.09 -24.62 20.95
CA LEU A 159 7.53 -23.90 22.08
C LEU A 159 6.40 -24.72 22.74
N ASP A 160 6.24 -24.53 24.05
CA ASP A 160 5.06 -25.03 24.74
C ASP A 160 3.80 -24.19 24.41
N SER A 161 2.64 -24.66 24.90
CA SER A 161 1.37 -24.00 24.62
C SER A 161 1.26 -22.59 25.20
N TYR A 162 2.03 -22.26 26.24
CA TYR A 162 1.98 -20.92 26.83
C TYR A 162 2.43 -19.87 25.81
N TYR A 163 3.56 -20.10 25.15
CA TYR A 163 4.12 -19.14 24.20
C TYR A 163 3.33 -19.07 22.88
N THR A 164 2.75 -20.18 22.42
CA THR A 164 1.88 -20.16 21.24
C THR A 164 0.58 -19.42 21.54
N ASP A 165 0.00 -19.62 22.73
CA ASP A 165 -1.20 -18.89 23.16
C ASP A 165 -0.92 -17.40 23.35
N LEU A 166 0.24 -17.05 23.92
CA LEU A 166 0.70 -15.67 24.05
C LEU A 166 0.79 -15.00 22.67
N TYR A 167 1.45 -15.65 21.72
CA TYR A 167 1.57 -15.15 20.35
C TYR A 167 0.19 -14.94 19.69
N GLU A 168 -0.67 -15.95 19.77
CA GLU A 168 -1.99 -15.90 19.14
C GLU A 168 -2.90 -14.83 19.76
N LYS A 169 -2.98 -14.78 21.10
CA LYS A 169 -3.94 -13.94 21.81
C LYS A 169 -3.44 -12.50 21.95
N GLU A 170 -2.18 -12.34 22.35
CA GLU A 170 -1.62 -11.02 22.70
C GLU A 170 -1.04 -10.28 21.50
N TYR A 171 -0.49 -11.00 20.52
CA TYR A 171 0.20 -10.36 19.38
C TYR A 171 -0.57 -10.44 18.06
N ILE A 172 -1.29 -11.54 17.78
CA ILE A 172 -2.08 -11.65 16.54
C ILE A 172 -3.52 -11.17 16.75
N GLY A 173 -4.14 -11.54 17.87
CA GLY A 173 -5.50 -11.15 18.21
C GLY A 173 -6.54 -11.59 17.18
N ASP A 174 -7.53 -10.72 16.93
CA ASP A 174 -8.59 -10.94 15.95
C ASP A 174 -8.28 -10.24 14.62
N ILE A 175 -7.12 -10.55 14.04
CA ILE A 175 -6.68 -9.94 12.79
C ILE A 175 -7.67 -10.11 11.62
N ASN A 176 -8.47 -11.17 11.64
CA ASN A 176 -9.45 -11.45 10.58
C ASN A 176 -10.64 -10.46 10.59
N SER A 177 -10.85 -9.71 11.68
CA SER A 177 -11.91 -8.69 11.75
C SER A 177 -11.43 -7.29 11.38
N LEU A 178 -10.17 -7.14 10.96
CA LEU A 178 -9.64 -5.89 10.43
C LEU A 178 -10.43 -5.45 9.19
N ASP A 179 -10.90 -4.20 9.23
CA ASP A 179 -11.50 -3.56 8.08
C ASP A 179 -10.39 -3.00 7.17
N LEU A 180 -10.27 -3.59 5.98
CA LEU A 180 -9.31 -3.19 4.95
C LEU A 180 -9.94 -2.33 3.85
N SER A 181 -11.23 -1.98 3.97
CA SER A 181 -11.98 -1.29 2.91
C SER A 181 -11.32 0.02 2.47
N GLU A 182 -10.77 0.83 3.37
CA GLU A 182 -10.11 2.07 3.00
C GLU A 182 -8.87 1.86 2.10
N LEU A 183 -8.09 0.80 2.36
CA LEU A 183 -6.93 0.45 1.54
C LEU A 183 -7.40 -0.09 0.19
N ASP A 184 -8.37 -1.00 0.23
CA ASP A 184 -8.94 -1.63 -0.95
C ASP A 184 -9.56 -0.62 -1.90
N ASP A 185 -10.31 0.34 -1.36
CA ASP A 185 -10.91 1.45 -2.09
C ASP A 185 -9.82 2.35 -2.69
N SER A 186 -8.76 2.67 -1.94
CA SER A 186 -7.65 3.49 -2.45
C SER A 186 -6.94 2.82 -3.65
N ILE A 187 -6.76 1.50 -3.59
CA ILE A 187 -6.17 0.71 -4.67
C ILE A 187 -7.11 0.67 -5.88
N ASP A 188 -8.39 0.38 -5.65
CA ASP A 188 -9.39 0.24 -6.71
C ASP A 188 -9.66 1.60 -7.40
N GLU A 189 -9.64 2.70 -6.65
CA GLU A 189 -9.70 4.07 -7.18
C GLU A 189 -8.51 4.36 -8.11
N LEU A 190 -7.28 3.99 -7.73
CA LEU A 190 -6.13 4.18 -8.61
C LEU A 190 -6.21 3.31 -9.86
N ILE A 191 -6.60 2.04 -9.73
CA ILE A 191 -6.83 1.15 -10.87
C ILE A 191 -7.86 1.76 -11.83
N SER A 192 -8.94 2.33 -11.28
CA SER A 192 -9.97 3.02 -12.07
C SER A 192 -9.38 4.20 -12.84
N ILE A 193 -8.59 5.06 -12.19
CA ILE A 193 -7.90 6.18 -12.85
C ILE A 193 -7.02 5.69 -14.00
N LEU A 194 -6.19 4.69 -13.76
CA LEU A 194 -5.30 4.12 -14.78
C LEU A 194 -6.09 3.59 -15.99
N LYS A 195 -7.23 2.93 -15.76
CA LYS A 195 -8.13 2.47 -16.84
C LYS A 195 -8.75 3.63 -17.62
N MET A 196 -9.17 4.70 -16.93
CA MET A 196 -9.70 5.89 -17.60
C MET A 196 -8.62 6.64 -18.40
N GLU A 197 -7.39 6.68 -17.92
CA GLU A 197 -6.25 7.22 -18.66
C GLU A 197 -5.98 6.36 -19.91
N GLU A 198 -6.02 5.04 -19.80
CA GLU A 198 -5.90 4.13 -20.95
C GLU A 198 -7.00 4.34 -21.99
N GLU A 199 -8.25 4.59 -21.58
CA GLU A 199 -9.34 4.95 -22.48
C GLU A 199 -9.05 6.23 -23.28
N VAL A 200 -8.47 7.25 -22.65
CA VAL A 200 -8.03 8.48 -23.34
C VAL A 200 -6.96 8.15 -24.38
N LEU A 201 -5.95 7.35 -24.01
CA LEU A 201 -4.87 6.96 -24.92
C LEU A 201 -5.39 6.12 -26.09
N ASN A 202 -6.34 5.21 -25.84
CA ASN A 202 -7.00 4.41 -26.86
C ASN A 202 -7.78 5.28 -27.85
N LEU A 203 -8.55 6.25 -27.37
CA LEU A 203 -9.25 7.20 -28.24
C LEU A 203 -8.27 7.93 -29.17
N LEU A 204 -7.11 8.37 -28.65
CA LEU A 204 -6.11 9.08 -29.44
C LEU A 204 -5.42 8.15 -30.45
N SER A 205 -5.05 6.93 -30.06
CA SER A 205 -4.41 5.96 -30.97
C SER A 205 -5.35 5.44 -32.04
N ASP A 206 -6.64 5.31 -31.75
CA ASP A 206 -7.66 4.87 -32.71
C ASP A 206 -7.99 5.97 -33.75
N ASN A 207 -7.61 7.22 -33.45
CA ASN A 207 -7.88 8.39 -34.30
C ASN A 207 -6.59 9.18 -34.58
N PRO A 208 -5.51 8.54 -35.09
CA PRO A 208 -4.18 9.14 -35.10
C PRO A 208 -4.08 10.36 -36.02
N ASN A 209 -4.95 10.47 -37.02
CA ASN A 209 -4.98 11.59 -37.98
C ASN A 209 -5.91 12.73 -37.55
N SER A 210 -6.67 12.55 -36.47
CA SER A 210 -7.64 13.55 -35.99
C SER A 210 -7.03 14.56 -35.00
N TRP A 211 -5.74 14.42 -34.67
CA TRP A 211 -5.04 15.31 -33.76
C TRP A 211 -3.56 15.47 -34.11
N THR A 212 -2.99 16.59 -33.66
CA THR A 212 -1.58 16.93 -33.75
C THR A 212 -1.13 17.68 -32.50
N ILE A 213 0.17 17.73 -32.25
CA ILE A 213 0.74 18.55 -31.18
C ILE A 213 1.23 19.86 -31.78
N GLN A 214 0.80 20.99 -31.21
CA GLN A 214 1.23 22.33 -31.59
C GLN A 214 1.71 23.08 -30.34
N GLY A 215 3.03 23.18 -30.18
CA GLY A 215 3.64 23.74 -28.99
C GLY A 215 3.28 22.92 -27.74
N LYS A 216 2.60 23.54 -26.78
CA LYS A 216 2.17 22.89 -25.52
C LYS A 216 0.73 22.35 -25.57
N ASN A 217 0.10 22.35 -26.74
CA ASN A 217 -1.31 22.00 -26.89
C ASN A 217 -1.48 20.80 -27.83
N ILE A 218 -2.46 19.96 -27.51
CA ILE A 218 -3.05 19.03 -28.48
C ILE A 218 -4.13 19.77 -29.27
N VAL A 219 -4.10 19.65 -30.60
CA VAL A 219 -5.03 20.31 -31.52
C VAL A 219 -5.72 19.26 -32.36
N PHE A 220 -7.06 19.27 -32.34
CA PHE A 220 -7.90 18.32 -33.06
C PHE A 220 -8.40 18.93 -34.37
N SER A 221 -8.40 18.12 -35.43
CA SER A 221 -9.00 18.47 -36.71
C SER A 221 -10.47 18.00 -36.84
N ASP A 222 -10.91 17.14 -35.92
CA ASP A 222 -12.27 16.59 -35.87
C ASP A 222 -12.97 16.95 -34.55
N ASN A 223 -14.17 17.54 -34.65
CA ASN A 223 -14.96 17.97 -33.48
C ASN A 223 -15.49 16.78 -32.66
N ASN A 224 -15.76 15.64 -33.30
CA ASN A 224 -16.28 14.47 -32.59
C ASN A 224 -15.19 13.84 -31.70
N THR A 225 -13.97 13.66 -32.21
CA THR A 225 -12.82 13.22 -31.41
C THR A 225 -12.50 14.24 -30.30
N LEU A 226 -12.51 15.54 -30.58
CA LEU A 226 -12.30 16.60 -29.58
C LEU A 226 -13.30 16.50 -28.42
N ASN A 227 -14.59 16.36 -28.73
CA ASN A 227 -15.64 16.29 -27.71
C ASN A 227 -15.49 15.04 -26.83
N LYS A 228 -15.19 13.88 -27.43
CA LYS A 228 -14.92 12.65 -26.69
C LYS A 228 -13.70 12.79 -25.78
N TYR A 229 -12.61 13.36 -26.31
CA TYR A 229 -11.39 13.59 -25.56
C TYR A 229 -11.63 14.49 -24.34
N ASN A 230 -12.27 15.65 -24.55
CA ASN A 230 -12.57 16.59 -23.47
C ASN A 230 -13.45 15.96 -22.38
N ASN A 231 -14.41 15.12 -22.77
CA ASN A 231 -15.26 14.41 -21.80
C ASN A 231 -14.45 13.41 -20.97
N LEU A 232 -13.62 12.58 -21.61
CA LEU A 232 -12.80 11.58 -20.90
C LEU A 232 -11.77 12.25 -19.98
N VAL A 233 -11.04 13.26 -20.47
CA VAL A 233 -10.07 14.00 -19.65
C VAL A 233 -10.75 14.66 -18.46
N LYS A 234 -11.92 15.26 -18.64
CA LYS A 234 -12.68 15.87 -17.54
C LYS A 234 -13.09 14.83 -16.49
N ILE A 235 -13.48 13.62 -16.91
CA ILE A 235 -13.79 12.53 -15.98
C ILE A 235 -12.53 12.16 -15.19
N VAL A 236 -11.40 11.92 -15.86
CA VAL A 236 -10.11 11.62 -15.22
C VAL A 236 -9.73 12.70 -14.22
N GLU A 237 -9.77 13.98 -14.60
CA GLU A 237 -9.47 15.11 -13.73
C GLU A 237 -10.41 15.17 -12.50
N THR A 238 -11.70 14.88 -12.70
CA THR A 238 -12.70 14.86 -11.63
C THR A 238 -12.37 13.76 -10.63
N GLU A 239 -12.11 12.53 -11.09
CA GLU A 239 -11.73 11.42 -10.20
C GLU A 239 -10.42 11.71 -9.50
N ILE A 240 -9.40 12.22 -10.20
CA ILE A 240 -8.13 12.67 -9.62
C ILE A 240 -8.31 13.69 -8.50
N THR A 241 -9.37 14.51 -8.53
CA THR A 241 -9.65 15.54 -7.50
C THR A 241 -10.43 15.06 -6.28
N LYS A 242 -11.13 13.92 -6.37
CA LYS A 242 -11.83 13.30 -5.23
C LYS A 242 -10.87 12.63 -4.24
N ILE A 243 -9.65 12.37 -4.69
CA ILE A 243 -8.58 11.69 -3.96
C ILE A 243 -7.54 12.68 -3.47
#